data_AF-A0A4Q7AT47-F1
#
_entry.id   AF-A0A4Q7AT47-F1
#
_cell.length_a   1.000
_cell.length_b   1.000
_cell.length_c   1.000
_cell.angle_alpha   90.00
_cell.angle_beta   90.00
_cell.angle_gamma   90.00
#
_symmetry.space_group_name_H-M   'P 1'
#
loop_
_entity.id
_entity.type
_entity.pdbx_description
1 polymer ?
#
loop_
_entity_poly.entity_id
_entity_poly.type
_entity_poly.pdbx_seq_one_letter_code
_entity_poly.pdbx_strand_id
1 'polypeptide(L)'
;MSEIYKYLCTQMSTFGSLPTHKVFVSSVGRKTKLVFADNTFVYGTVSDWALSHSGLDSRTSVWSEEPKLFLENEKRRLSLYKALHPNFITEAGAG
;
A
#
# COMPACT_ATOMS: atom_id res chain seq x y z
N MET A 1 -14.96 -0.92 -18.30
CA MET A 1 -15.58 -0.78 -16.96
C MET A 1 -14.50 -0.23 -16.03
N SER A 2 -14.73 0.92 -15.40
CA SER A 2 -13.76 1.48 -14.44
C SER A 2 -13.58 0.50 -13.29
N GLU A 3 -12.38 -0.06 -13.12
CA GLU A 3 -12.08 -0.94 -11.99
C GLU A 3 -12.22 -0.12 -10.70
N ILE A 4 -13.27 -0.36 -9.92
CA ILE A 4 -13.49 0.31 -8.65
C ILE A 4 -12.62 -0.38 -7.60
N TYR A 5 -11.54 0.29 -7.21
CA TYR A 5 -10.67 -0.14 -6.12
C TYR A 5 -11.20 0.41 -4.80
N LYS A 6 -11.53 -0.47 -3.85
CA LYS A 6 -11.96 -0.09 -2.50
C LYS A 6 -10.79 -0.21 -1.53
N TYR A 7 -10.60 0.80 -0.70
CA TYR A 7 -9.64 0.74 0.40
C TYR A 7 -10.02 -0.39 1.37
N LEU A 8 -9.06 -1.24 1.69
CA LEU A 8 -9.23 -2.38 2.59
C LEU A 8 -8.60 -2.08 3.95
N CYS A 9 -7.30 -1.79 3.98
CA CYS A 9 -6.55 -1.52 5.20
C CYS A 9 -5.21 -0.83 4.92
N THR A 10 -4.56 -0.37 5.97
CA THR A 10 -3.15 0.02 5.93
C THR A 10 -2.32 -1.10 6.54
N GLN A 11 -1.48 -1.74 5.72
CA GLN A 11 -0.54 -2.75 6.19
C GLN A 11 0.74 -2.04 6.66
N MET A 12 0.96 -2.00 7.97
CA MET A 12 2.22 -1.48 8.53
C MET A 12 3.38 -2.43 8.25
N SER A 13 4.51 -1.85 7.85
CA SER A 13 5.74 -2.62 7.70
C SER A 13 6.16 -3.20 9.04
N THR A 14 6.27 -4.53 9.09
CA THR A 14 6.96 -5.25 10.15
C THR A 14 8.39 -5.56 9.68
N PHE A 15 9.34 -5.68 10.62
CA PHE A 15 10.77 -5.85 10.32
C PHE A 15 11.01 -7.00 9.31
N GLY A 16 11.62 -6.70 8.16
CA GLY A 16 11.90 -7.67 7.08
C GLY A 16 10.75 -7.92 6.08
N SER A 17 9.62 -7.23 6.21
CA SER A 17 8.48 -7.30 5.29
C SER A 17 8.44 -6.10 4.33
N LEU A 18 7.43 -6.08 3.45
CA LEU A 18 7.18 -4.95 2.56
C LEU A 18 7.03 -3.63 3.35
N PRO A 19 7.42 -2.48 2.76
CA PRO A 19 7.17 -1.16 3.32
C PRO A 19 5.69 -0.94 3.60
N THR A 20 5.37 0.01 4.49
CA THR A 20 3.99 0.31 4.84
C THR A 20 3.24 0.73 3.59
N HIS A 21 2.10 0.10 3.35
CA HIS A 21 1.31 0.33 2.15
C HIS A 21 -0.18 0.27 2.43
N LYS A 22 -0.92 1.06 1.68
CA LYS A 22 -2.38 1.05 1.69
C LYS A 22 -2.85 0.01 0.67
N VAL A 23 -3.70 -0.89 1.13
CA VAL A 23 -4.19 -2.02 0.36
C VAL A 23 -5.55 -1.63 -0.21
N PHE A 24 -5.66 -1.66 -1.53
CA PHE A 24 -6.91 -1.45 -2.25
C PHE A 24 -7.29 -2.68 -3.04
N VAL A 25 -8.52 -3.13 -2.95
CA VAL A 25 -8.99 -4.37 -3.60
C VAL A 25 -9.99 -4.01 -4.68
N SER A 26 -9.84 -4.61 -5.86
CA SER A 26 -10.81 -4.46 -6.95
C SER A 26 -12.08 -5.25 -6.63
N SER A 27 -13.24 -4.67 -6.94
CA SER A 27 -14.53 -5.37 -6.80
C SER A 27 -14.78 -6.41 -7.90
N VAL A 28 -13.99 -6.41 -8.99
CA VAL A 28 -14.25 -7.19 -10.22
C VAL A 28 -13.22 -8.30 -10.44
N GLY A 29 -12.11 -8.29 -9.72
CA GLY A 29 -11.12 -9.36 -9.75
C GLY A 29 -10.31 -9.34 -8.47
N ARG A 30 -9.73 -10.47 -8.06
CA ARG A 30 -8.81 -10.59 -6.91
C ARG A 30 -7.47 -9.86 -7.13
N LYS A 31 -7.51 -8.74 -7.83
CA LYS A 31 -6.39 -7.81 -8.02
C LYS A 31 -6.39 -6.85 -6.85
N THR A 32 -5.23 -6.71 -6.25
CA THR A 32 -5.00 -5.78 -5.18
C THR A 32 -3.97 -4.76 -5.63
N LYS A 33 -4.23 -3.49 -5.35
CA LYS A 33 -3.33 -2.37 -5.57
C LYS A 33 -2.75 -1.96 -4.22
N LEU A 34 -1.43 -2.08 -4.09
CA LEU A 34 -0.67 -1.66 -2.91
C LEU A 34 -0.11 -0.28 -3.18
N VAL A 35 -0.56 0.73 -2.45
CA VAL A 35 -0.15 2.14 -2.65
C VAL A 35 0.77 2.57 -1.51
N PHE A 36 1.97 3.03 -1.86
CA PHE A 36 3.00 3.44 -0.92
C PHE A 36 2.96 4.95 -0.63
N ALA A 37 3.73 5.37 0.37
CA ALA A 37 3.74 6.75 0.87
C ALA A 37 4.22 7.82 -0.14
N ASP A 38 4.88 7.42 -1.22
CA ASP A 38 5.29 8.29 -2.33
C ASP A 38 4.27 8.32 -3.48
N ASN A 39 3.06 7.81 -3.26
CA ASN A 39 2.00 7.61 -4.25
C ASN A 39 2.36 6.66 -5.40
N THR A 40 3.46 5.91 -5.29
CA THR A 40 3.73 4.80 -6.18
C THR A 40 2.89 3.59 -5.76
N PHE A 41 2.65 2.67 -6.70
CA PHE A 41 1.86 1.49 -6.42
C PHE A 41 2.41 0.24 -7.10
N VAL A 42 2.01 -0.92 -6.59
CA VAL A 42 2.29 -2.23 -7.17
C VAL A 42 1.00 -3.04 -7.17
N TYR A 43 0.79 -3.81 -8.24
CA TYR A 43 -0.28 -4.80 -8.26
C TYR A 43 0.18 -6.11 -7.64
N GLY A 44 -0.66 -6.68 -6.80
CA GLY A 44 -0.43 -7.98 -6.19
C GLY A 44 -1.72 -8.76 -6.02
N THR A 45 -1.58 -9.95 -5.46
CA THR A 45 -2.69 -10.78 -5.02
C THR A 45 -2.66 -10.82 -3.50
N VAL A 46 -3.78 -10.50 -2.85
CA VAL A 46 -3.96 -10.70 -1.41
C VAL A 46 -4.66 -12.03 -1.17
N SER A 47 -4.26 -12.72 -0.11
CA SER A 47 -4.88 -13.98 0.29
C SER A 47 -6.29 -13.76 0.86
N ASP A 48 -7.16 -14.75 0.68
CA ASP A 48 -8.53 -14.71 1.23
C ASP A 48 -8.52 -14.59 2.78
N TRP A 49 -7.46 -15.08 3.44
CA TRP A 49 -7.23 -14.88 4.87
C TRP A 49 -6.98 -13.41 5.23
N ALA A 50 -6.09 -12.73 4.50
CA ALA A 50 -5.80 -11.32 4.73
C ALA A 50 -7.01 -10.43 4.41
N LEU A 51 -7.84 -10.78 3.40
CA LEU A 51 -9.11 -10.10 3.11
C LEU A 51 -10.16 -10.23 4.23
N SER A 52 -10.21 -11.38 4.90
CA SER A 52 -11.17 -11.62 5.99
C SER A 52 -10.74 -11.02 7.32
N HIS A 53 -9.44 -10.73 7.49
CA HIS A 53 -8.85 -10.26 8.75
C HIS A 53 -8.27 -8.83 8.66
N SER A 54 -8.43 -8.14 7.52
CA SER A 54 -7.89 -6.79 7.28
C SER A 54 -8.55 -5.66 8.08
N GLY A 55 -9.55 -5.95 8.92
CA GLY A 55 -10.27 -4.96 9.72
C GLY A 55 -9.51 -4.42 10.94
N LEU A 56 -8.24 -4.78 11.14
CA LEU A 56 -7.51 -4.49 12.38
C LEU A 56 -6.85 -3.10 12.44
N ASP A 57 -6.65 -2.40 11.30
CA ASP A 57 -6.03 -1.06 11.31
C ASP A 57 -6.59 -0.17 10.19
N SER A 58 -7.81 0.32 10.40
CA SER A 58 -8.48 1.24 9.48
C SER A 58 -7.96 2.67 9.66
N ARG A 59 -6.76 2.94 9.13
CA ARG A 59 -6.28 4.31 8.92
C ARG A 59 -6.97 4.99 7.74
N THR A 60 -6.66 6.26 7.51
CA THR A 60 -7.23 7.04 6.40
C THR A 60 -6.96 6.35 5.05
N SER A 61 -7.85 6.51 4.08
CA SER A 61 -7.65 5.89 2.76
C SER A 61 -6.60 6.62 1.92
N VAL A 62 -6.40 7.92 2.17
CA VAL A 62 -5.51 8.79 1.38
C VAL A 62 -4.25 9.11 2.18
N TRP A 63 -3.07 8.99 1.57
CA TRP A 63 -1.80 9.29 2.26
C TRP A 63 -1.69 10.75 2.70
N SER A 64 -2.27 11.68 1.95
CA SER A 64 -2.32 13.12 2.28
C SER A 64 -3.12 13.46 3.54
N GLU A 65 -4.00 12.56 3.98
CA GLU A 65 -4.78 12.73 5.21
C GLU A 65 -4.01 12.25 6.47
N GLU A 66 -2.90 11.54 6.30
CA GLU A 66 -2.06 11.09 7.42
C GLU A 66 -1.24 12.25 8.03
N PRO A 67 -0.84 12.13 9.31
CA PRO A 67 0.05 13.10 9.94
C PRO A 67 1.36 13.26 9.15
N LYS A 68 1.78 14.51 8.87
CA LYS A 68 2.99 14.81 8.08
C LYS A 68 4.24 14.08 8.60
N LEU A 69 4.43 14.03 9.92
CA LEU A 69 5.57 13.32 10.54
C LEU A 69 5.54 11.81 10.25
N PHE A 70 4.36 11.21 10.21
CA PHE A 70 4.21 9.80 9.87
C PHE A 70 4.52 9.57 8.39
N LEU A 71 3.96 10.42 7.51
CA LEU A 71 4.17 10.32 6.07
C LEU A 71 5.64 10.45 5.68
N GLU A 72 6.37 11.42 6.24
CA GLU A 72 7.79 11.62 5.94
C GLU A 72 8.67 10.47 6.43
N ASN A 73 8.35 9.89 7.60
CA ASN A 73 9.03 8.70 8.10
C ASN A 73 8.80 7.48 7.19
N GLU A 74 7.57 7.27 6.74
CA GLU A 74 7.24 6.16 5.83
C GLU A 74 7.87 6.35 4.44
N LYS A 75 7.91 7.57 3.90
CA LYS A 75 8.67 7.87 2.68
C LYS A 75 10.15 7.56 2.84
N ARG A 76 10.76 7.96 3.97
CA ARG A 76 12.17 7.65 4.25
C ARG A 76 12.43 6.14 4.29
N ARG A 77 11.55 5.39 4.96
CA ARG A 77 11.63 3.93 5.02
C ARG A 77 11.48 3.29 3.64
N LEU A 78 10.53 3.77 2.84
CA LEU A 78 10.33 3.32 1.47
C LEU A 78 11.55 3.57 0.58
N SER A 79 12.16 4.75 0.67
CA SER A 79 13.38 5.08 -0.08
C SER A 79 14.54 4.17 0.31
N LEU A 80 14.73 3.89 1.60
CA LEU A 80 15.74 2.95 2.08
C LEU A 80 15.46 1.52 1.58
N TYR A 81 14.21 1.09 1.61
CA TYR A 81 13.83 -0.23 1.09
C TYR A 81 14.09 -0.35 -0.41
N LYS A 82 13.70 0.65 -1.21
CA LYS A 82 13.98 0.70 -2.66
C LYS A 82 15.49 0.65 -2.95
N ALA A 83 16.31 1.33 -2.14
CA ALA A 83 17.76 1.29 -2.28
C ALA A 83 18.36 -0.10 -1.96
N LEU A 84 17.80 -0.82 -0.99
CA LEU A 84 18.23 -2.17 -0.62
C LEU A 84 17.69 -3.26 -1.55
N HIS A 85 16.57 -3.02 -2.22
CA HIS A 85 15.88 -3.99 -3.07
C HIS A 85 15.70 -3.43 -4.49
N PRO A 86 16.73 -3.49 -5.36
CA PRO A 86 16.67 -2.94 -6.72
C PRO A 86 15.62 -3.62 -7.62
N ASN A 87 15.23 -4.86 -7.30
CA ASN A 87 14.17 -5.58 -8.02
C ASN A 87 12.75 -5.14 -7.62
N PHE A 88 12.63 -4.29 -6.60
CA PHE A 88 11.36 -3.74 -6.15
C PHE A 88 10.98 -2.53 -7.02
N ILE A 89 10.28 -2.82 -8.12
CA ILE A 89 9.82 -1.81 -9.08
C ILE A 89 8.38 -1.42 -8.73
N THR A 90 8.15 -0.12 -8.55
CA THR A 90 6.83 0.45 -8.30
C THR A 90 6.40 1.32 -9.48
N GLU A 91 5.14 1.22 -9.88
CA GLU A 91 4.56 2.08 -10.90
C GLU A 91 4.21 3.45 -10.32
N ALA A 92 4.47 4.52 -11.07
CA ALA A 92 4.03 5.85 -10.67
C ALA A 92 2.50 5.96 -10.84
N GLY A 93 1.81 6.41 -9.79
CA GLY A 93 0.44 6.88 -9.91
C GLY A 93 0.35 7.96 -10.98
N ALA A 94 -0.29 7.68 -12.12
CA ALA A 94 -0.85 8.74 -12.93
C ALA A 94 -1.88 9.47 -12.05
N GLY A 95 -1.52 10.67 -11.63
CA GLY A 95 -2.40 11.56 -10.86
C GLY A 95 -3.67 11.91 -11.63
#